data_AF-A0A8X7BQK5-F1
#
_entry.id   AF-A0A8X7BQK5-F1
#
_cell.length_a   1.000
_cell.length_b   1.000
_cell.length_c   1.000
_cell.angle_alpha   90.00
_cell.angle_beta   90.00
_cell.angle_gamma   90.00
#
_symmetry.space_group_name_H-M   'P 1'
#
loop_
_entity.id
_entity.type
_entity.pdbx_description
1 polymer ?
#
loop_
_entity_poly.entity_id
_entity_poly.type
_entity_poly.pdbx_seq_one_letter_code
_entity_poly.pdbx_strand_id
1 'polypeptide(L)'
;MTAAINAPSSDEHGGSKGYGSKGPNGDLDFYPNGGETQPRCSRKELNMDPESDSDVLSMRVCNHNSAVVYFLQSVNATDCHFLATECDSYDDFQNGLCSPQSSIVSEMGLQAKMIPELPPKSKFYLRTSANPPYCLQDGYEPS
;
A
#
# COMPACT_ATOMS: atom_id res chain seq x y z
N MET A 1 16.72 -6.84 -8.82
CA MET A 1 15.45 -6.89 -8.10
C MET A 1 15.36 -5.71 -7.18
N THR A 2 14.42 -4.82 -7.44
CA THR A 2 14.01 -3.75 -6.51
C THR A 2 12.51 -3.90 -6.24
N ALA A 3 12.12 -3.91 -4.98
CA ALA A 3 10.72 -3.88 -4.56
C ALA A 3 10.45 -2.55 -3.86
N ALA A 4 9.39 -1.85 -4.24
CA ALA A 4 9.02 -0.57 -3.65
C ALA A 4 7.66 -0.67 -2.96
N ILE A 5 7.56 -0.13 -1.74
CA ILE A 5 6.27 0.06 -1.05
C ILE A 5 5.91 1.54 -1.19
N ASN A 6 4.84 1.81 -1.93
CA ASN A 6 4.42 3.15 -2.26
C ASN A 6 3.45 3.72 -1.22
N ALA A 7 3.73 4.95 -0.82
CA ALA A 7 2.91 5.78 0.05
C ALA A 7 2.51 7.05 -0.73
N PRO A 8 1.49 7.82 -0.29
CA PRO A 8 0.93 8.89 -1.10
C PRO A 8 1.99 9.89 -1.51
N SER A 9 1.98 10.26 -2.80
CA SER A 9 2.84 11.26 -3.42
C SER A 9 2.20 12.64 -3.47
N SER A 10 2.99 13.69 -3.69
CA SER A 10 2.49 15.03 -3.96
C SER A 10 2.08 15.19 -5.42
N ASP A 11 0.90 15.77 -5.68
CA ASP A 11 0.49 16.26 -6.99
C ASP A 11 1.23 17.55 -7.36
N GLU A 12 1.81 17.58 -8.56
CA GLU A 12 2.32 18.82 -9.19
C GLU A 12 1.21 19.81 -9.56
N HIS A 13 -0.06 19.43 -9.39
CA HIS A 13 -1.24 20.29 -9.58
C HIS A 13 -2.16 20.25 -8.35
N GLY A 14 -1.68 20.81 -7.24
CA GLY A 14 -2.50 21.56 -6.28
C GLY A 14 -3.63 20.84 -5.51
N GLY A 15 -3.63 19.52 -5.37
CA GLY A 15 -4.71 18.80 -4.65
C GLY A 15 -4.24 17.93 -3.47
N SER A 16 -3.20 17.13 -3.66
CA SER A 16 -2.69 16.22 -2.63
C SER A 16 -1.19 16.45 -2.41
N LYS A 17 -0.73 16.64 -1.17
CA LYS A 17 0.71 16.78 -0.85
C LYS A 17 1.17 15.57 -0.05
N GLY A 18 1.27 14.41 -0.69
CA GLY A 18 2.02 13.29 -0.14
C GLY A 18 3.54 13.49 -0.28
N TYR A 19 4.35 12.66 0.38
CA TYR A 19 5.82 12.71 0.29
C TYR A 19 6.42 11.49 -0.45
N GLY A 20 5.58 10.63 -1.02
CA GLY A 20 5.97 9.50 -1.86
C GLY A 20 6.25 9.88 -3.32
N SER A 21 6.63 8.89 -4.10
CA SER A 21 6.89 9.00 -5.54
C SER A 21 5.70 8.46 -6.35
N LYS A 22 5.45 9.05 -7.53
CA LYS A 22 4.28 8.72 -8.37
C LYS A 22 4.46 7.49 -9.26
N GLY A 23 5.69 7.26 -9.71
CA GLY A 23 5.99 6.23 -10.70
C GLY A 23 6.45 4.92 -10.06
N PRO A 24 6.27 3.79 -10.75
CA PRO A 24 6.85 2.54 -10.32
C PRO A 24 8.39 2.63 -10.36
N ASN A 25 9.01 2.41 -9.20
CA ASN A 25 10.46 2.52 -9.00
C ASN A 25 11.14 1.17 -8.77
N GLY A 26 10.35 0.09 -8.69
CA GLY A 26 10.82 -1.28 -8.55
C GLY A 26 10.59 -2.12 -9.81
N ASP A 27 11.12 -3.33 -9.76
CA ASP A 27 10.64 -4.44 -10.60
C ASP A 27 9.23 -4.85 -10.14
N LEU A 28 9.01 -4.83 -8.81
CA LEU A 28 7.71 -4.98 -8.16
C LEU A 28 7.36 -3.70 -7.39
N ASP A 29 6.21 -3.09 -7.69
CA ASP A 29 5.71 -1.91 -7.00
C ASP A 29 4.42 -2.24 -6.24
N PHE A 30 4.48 -2.14 -4.91
CA PHE A 30 3.37 -2.43 -4.02
C PHE A 30 2.64 -1.15 -3.61
N TYR A 31 1.32 -1.15 -3.68
CA TYR A 31 0.43 -0.03 -3.40
C TYR A 31 -0.59 -0.44 -2.32
N PRO A 32 -0.19 -0.50 -1.03
CA PRO A 32 -1.12 -0.78 0.06
C PRO A 32 -2.21 0.30 0.09
N ASN A 33 -3.47 -0.13 0.08
CA ASN A 33 -4.64 0.74 0.04
C ASN A 33 -4.56 1.77 -1.10
N GLY A 34 -4.14 1.32 -2.29
CA GLY A 34 -3.97 2.14 -3.48
C GLY A 34 -2.74 3.04 -3.47
N GLY A 35 -1.91 2.99 -2.42
CA GLY A 35 -0.77 3.90 -2.26
C GLY A 35 -1.18 5.31 -1.85
N GLU A 36 -2.40 5.50 -1.33
CA GLU A 36 -2.93 6.79 -0.90
C GLU A 36 -3.12 6.84 0.63
N THR A 37 -4.33 7.16 1.11
CA THR A 37 -4.62 7.26 2.54
C THR A 37 -4.64 5.88 3.17
N GLN A 38 -3.80 5.70 4.17
CA GLN A 38 -3.63 4.44 4.87
C GLN A 38 -4.59 4.38 6.06
N PRO A 39 -5.27 3.24 6.32
CA PRO A 39 -6.27 3.13 7.38
C PRO A 39 -5.78 3.59 8.75
N ARG A 40 -4.53 3.28 9.13
CA ARG A 40 -3.93 3.70 10.42
C ARG A 40 -3.84 5.22 10.58
N CYS A 41 -3.85 5.94 9.46
CA CYS A 41 -3.67 7.39 9.39
C CYS A 41 -4.97 8.11 9.09
N SER A 42 -6.10 7.40 9.02
CA SER A 42 -7.38 8.02 8.71
C SER A 42 -7.79 8.97 9.83
N ARG A 43 -8.50 10.04 9.44
CA ARG A 43 -8.88 11.11 10.35
C ARG A 43 -9.70 10.63 11.55
N LYS A 44 -10.57 9.66 11.30
CA LYS A 44 -11.43 9.02 12.31
C LYS A 44 -10.59 8.23 13.32
N GLU A 45 -9.57 7.51 12.86
CA GLU A 45 -8.69 6.75 13.75
C GLU A 45 -7.80 7.67 14.62
N LEU A 46 -7.47 8.86 14.12
CA LEU A 46 -6.61 9.82 14.82
C LEU A 46 -7.35 10.98 15.52
N ASN A 47 -8.69 11.02 15.50
CA ASN A 47 -9.51 12.11 16.06
C ASN A 47 -9.07 13.52 15.61
N MET A 48 -8.71 13.66 14.34
CA MET A 48 -8.09 14.88 13.80
C MET A 48 -9.13 15.89 13.26
N ASP A 49 -8.81 17.18 13.25
CA ASP A 49 -9.67 18.29 12.78
C ASP A 49 -9.29 18.76 11.36
N PRO A 50 -10.21 18.69 10.35
CA PRO A 50 -9.89 18.99 8.96
C PRO A 50 -9.49 20.42 8.66
N GLU A 51 -9.81 21.35 9.54
CA GLU A 51 -9.41 22.74 9.40
C GLU A 51 -8.07 23.03 10.09
N SER A 52 -7.53 22.06 10.84
CA SER A 52 -6.22 22.16 11.49
C SER A 52 -5.09 21.79 10.52
N ASP A 53 -4.28 22.80 10.17
CA ASP A 53 -3.05 22.62 9.38
C ASP A 53 -2.07 21.63 10.03
N SER A 54 -1.98 21.61 11.36
CA SER A 54 -1.10 20.67 12.07
C SER A 54 -1.56 19.23 11.92
N ASP A 55 -2.87 19.00 11.93
CA ASP A 55 -3.44 17.67 11.82
C ASP A 55 -3.34 17.16 10.39
N VAL A 56 -3.57 18.03 9.41
CA VAL A 56 -3.36 17.72 7.98
C VAL A 56 -1.89 17.34 7.72
N LEU A 57 -0.94 18.08 8.30
CA LEU A 57 0.49 17.75 8.18
C LEU A 57 0.80 16.40 8.85
N SER A 58 0.28 16.18 10.05
CA SER A 58 0.49 14.95 10.82
C SER A 58 -0.06 13.72 10.09
N MET A 59 -1.24 13.84 9.46
CA MET A 59 -1.81 12.80 8.60
C MET A 59 -0.91 12.48 7.40
N ARG A 60 -0.34 13.50 6.74
CA ARG A 60 0.59 13.29 5.60
C ARG A 60 1.87 12.57 6.02
N VAL A 61 2.45 12.98 7.14
CA VAL A 61 3.64 12.33 7.72
C VAL A 61 3.32 10.89 8.12
N CYS A 62 2.14 10.65 8.72
CA CYS A 62 1.69 9.30 9.06
C CYS A 62 1.61 8.42 7.83
N ASN A 63 0.96 8.91 6.76
CA ASN A 63 0.80 8.15 5.51
C ASN A 63 2.15 7.87 4.85
N HIS A 64 3.07 8.83 4.82
CA HIS A 64 4.41 8.61 4.28
C HIS A 64 5.18 7.53 5.06
N ASN A 65 5.11 7.58 6.40
CA ASN A 65 5.78 6.62 7.28
C ASN A 65 5.07 5.26 7.34
N SER A 66 3.97 5.04 6.60
CA SER A 66 3.30 3.74 6.57
C SER A 66 4.18 2.69 5.90
N ALA A 67 4.86 3.06 4.79
CA ALA A 67 5.72 2.17 4.03
C ALA A 67 6.81 1.55 4.91
N VAL A 68 7.46 2.37 5.75
CA VAL A 68 8.48 1.92 6.70
C VAL A 68 7.89 0.95 7.72
N VAL A 69 6.73 1.25 8.29
CA VAL A 69 6.11 0.39 9.30
C VAL A 69 5.65 -0.94 8.71
N TYR A 70 5.04 -0.95 7.52
CA TYR A 70 4.67 -2.19 6.85
C TYR A 70 5.89 -3.03 6.48
N PHE A 71 6.98 -2.39 6.04
CA PHE A 71 8.24 -3.08 5.82
C PHE A 71 8.76 -3.73 7.11
N LEU A 72 8.82 -2.98 8.22
CA LEU A 72 9.29 -3.52 9.51
C LEU A 72 8.40 -4.68 9.99
N GLN A 73 7.08 -4.57 9.82
CA GLN A 73 6.12 -5.63 10.14
C GLN A 73 6.39 -6.90 9.31
N SER A 74 6.71 -6.75 8.02
CA SER A 74 6.99 -7.87 7.11
C SER A 74 8.24 -8.68 7.49
N VAL A 75 9.14 -8.13 8.32
CA VAL A 75 10.35 -8.84 8.79
C VAL A 75 9.98 -10.03 9.66
N ASN A 76 8.93 -9.91 10.48
CA ASN A 76 8.47 -10.96 11.40
C ASN A 76 7.15 -11.58 10.89
N ALA A 77 7.21 -12.18 9.71
CA ALA A 77 6.06 -12.76 9.00
C ALA A 77 5.64 -14.14 9.53
N THR A 78 5.51 -14.33 10.85
CA THR A 78 5.16 -15.64 11.42
C THR A 78 3.64 -15.90 11.39
N ASP A 79 2.84 -14.87 11.68
CA ASP A 79 1.37 -14.98 11.82
C ASP A 79 0.60 -14.15 10.77
N CYS A 80 1.32 -13.39 9.94
CA CYS A 80 0.78 -12.32 9.12
C CYS A 80 1.66 -12.06 7.90
N HIS A 81 1.07 -12.22 6.71
CA HIS A 81 1.74 -12.01 5.43
C HIS A 81 1.01 -10.92 4.64
N PHE A 82 1.76 -9.96 4.10
CA PHE A 82 1.21 -8.93 3.22
C PHE A 82 1.11 -9.46 1.80
N LEU A 83 0.07 -10.26 1.54
CA LEU A 83 -0.20 -10.78 0.20
C LEU A 83 -0.78 -9.68 -0.68
N ALA A 84 -0.12 -9.40 -1.79
CA ALA A 84 -0.55 -8.41 -2.76
C ALA A 84 -0.80 -9.05 -4.12
N THR A 85 -1.84 -8.58 -4.79
CA THR A 85 -2.32 -9.11 -6.07
C THR A 85 -1.92 -8.16 -7.19
N GLU A 86 -1.33 -8.70 -8.24
CA GLU A 86 -1.01 -7.98 -9.47
C GLU A 86 -2.30 -7.51 -10.15
N CYS A 87 -2.34 -6.24 -10.55
CA CYS A 87 -3.48 -5.66 -11.25
C CYS A 87 -3.08 -4.37 -11.99
N ASP A 88 -3.89 -3.96 -12.96
CA ASP A 88 -3.64 -2.74 -13.74
C ASP A 88 -3.85 -1.46 -12.88
N SER A 89 -4.89 -1.45 -12.07
CA SER A 89 -5.28 -0.34 -11.21
C SER A 89 -5.84 -0.79 -9.85
N TYR A 90 -5.85 0.13 -8.88
CA TYR A 90 -6.47 -0.15 -7.58
C TYR A 90 -7.99 -0.31 -7.69
N ASP A 91 -8.64 0.44 -8.59
CA ASP A 91 -10.08 0.32 -8.84
C ASP A 91 -10.44 -1.07 -9.39
N ASP A 92 -9.64 -1.62 -10.31
CA ASP A 92 -9.84 -2.97 -10.85
C ASP A 92 -9.67 -4.04 -9.75
N PHE A 93 -8.69 -3.84 -8.87
CA PHE A 93 -8.51 -4.68 -7.68
C PHE A 93 -9.71 -4.61 -6.73
N GLN A 94 -10.26 -3.42 -6.47
CA GLN A 94 -11.43 -3.25 -5.60
C GLN A 94 -12.71 -3.83 -6.20
N ASN A 95 -12.89 -3.70 -7.52
CA ASN A 95 -14.03 -4.25 -8.26
C ASN A 95 -13.90 -5.76 -8.53
N GLY A 96 -12.79 -6.37 -8.11
CA GLY A 96 -12.58 -7.81 -8.22
C GLY A 96 -12.25 -8.32 -9.61
N LEU A 97 -11.79 -7.44 -10.49
CA LEU A 97 -11.28 -7.83 -11.81
C LEU A 97 -9.93 -8.56 -11.71
N CYS A 98 -9.22 -8.36 -10.59
CA CYS A 98 -8.03 -9.11 -10.20
C CYS A 98 -8.25 -9.76 -8.83
N SER A 99 -7.85 -11.00 -8.68
CA SER A 99 -7.98 -11.76 -7.43
C SER A 99 -6.78 -12.66 -7.22
N PRO A 100 -6.52 -13.13 -5.98
CA PRO A 100 -5.47 -14.11 -5.72
C PRO A 100 -5.60 -15.41 -6.54
N GLN A 101 -6.79 -15.73 -7.05
CA GLN A 101 -7.05 -16.92 -7.87
C GLN A 101 -6.86 -16.67 -9.37
N SER A 102 -6.96 -15.42 -9.82
CA SER A 102 -6.93 -15.05 -11.24
C SER A 102 -5.67 -14.27 -11.66
N SER A 103 -4.89 -13.79 -10.70
CA SER A 103 -3.74 -12.91 -10.92
C SER A 103 -2.53 -13.35 -10.12
N ILE A 104 -1.36 -12.79 -10.44
CA ILE A 104 -0.11 -13.10 -9.75
C ILE A 104 -0.14 -12.53 -8.33
N VAL A 105 0.27 -13.33 -7.34
CA VAL A 105 0.38 -12.89 -5.95
C VAL A 105 1.85 -12.78 -5.55
N SER A 106 2.19 -11.72 -4.82
CA SER A 106 3.53 -11.51 -4.27
C SER A 106 3.46 -11.02 -2.83
N GLU A 107 4.43 -11.40 -2.00
CA GLU A 107 4.56 -10.90 -0.64
C GLU A 107 5.22 -9.52 -0.65
N MET A 108 4.55 -8.52 -0.07
CA MET A 108 5.11 -7.19 0.13
C MET A 108 6.10 -7.18 1.30
N GLY A 109 7.24 -6.51 1.11
CA GLY A 109 8.24 -6.29 2.16
C GLY A 109 9.48 -7.18 2.03
N LEU A 110 10.05 -7.63 3.14
CA LEU A 110 11.31 -8.38 3.16
C LEU A 110 11.24 -9.67 2.33
N GLN A 111 10.06 -10.30 2.27
CA GLN A 111 9.83 -11.57 1.60
C GLN A 111 9.53 -11.44 0.10
N ALA A 112 9.56 -10.24 -0.47
CA ALA A 112 9.36 -10.02 -1.89
C ALA A 112 10.42 -10.78 -2.71
N LYS A 113 9.96 -11.59 -3.68
CA LYS A 113 10.82 -12.42 -4.54
C LYS A 113 10.58 -12.09 -6.02
N MET A 114 11.62 -12.26 -6.84
CA MET A 114 11.47 -12.07 -8.28
C MET A 114 10.50 -13.10 -8.83
N ILE A 115 9.65 -12.63 -9.74
CA ILE A 115 8.71 -13.46 -10.48
C ILE A 115 9.23 -13.51 -11.92
N PRO A 116 9.70 -14.67 -12.40
CA PRO A 116 10.15 -14.81 -13.77
C PRO A 116 9.07 -14.38 -14.76
N GLU A 117 9.48 -13.76 -15.87
CA GLU A 117 8.60 -13.34 -16.97
C GLU A 117 7.60 -12.24 -16.63
N LEU A 118 7.58 -11.76 -15.38
CA LEU A 118 6.77 -10.61 -15.00
C LEU A 118 7.34 -9.33 -15.64
N PRO A 119 6.51 -8.48 -16.28
CA PRO A 119 6.95 -7.20 -16.78
C PRO A 119 7.60 -6.35 -15.68
N PRO A 120 8.68 -5.60 -15.97
CA PRO A 120 9.22 -4.65 -15.01
C PRO A 120 8.14 -3.61 -14.67
N LYS A 121 8.19 -3.05 -13.44
CA LYS A 121 7.24 -2.04 -12.96
C LYS A 121 5.81 -2.55 -12.81
N SER A 122 5.65 -3.85 -12.60
CA SER A 122 4.34 -4.46 -12.33
C SER A 122 3.80 -3.98 -10.99
N LYS A 123 2.50 -3.68 -10.96
CA LYS A 123 1.83 -3.09 -9.81
C LYS A 123 1.09 -4.16 -9.02
N PHE A 124 1.26 -4.12 -7.71
CA PHE A 124 0.63 -5.03 -6.77
C PHE A 124 -0.19 -4.24 -5.77
N TYR A 125 -1.42 -4.68 -5.53
CA TYR A 125 -2.33 -4.03 -4.60
C TYR A 125 -2.73 -4.97 -3.47
N LEU A 126 -2.94 -4.39 -2.30
CA LEU A 126 -3.39 -5.08 -1.11
C LEU A 126 -4.12 -4.08 -0.21
N ARG A 127 -4.90 -4.60 0.72
CA ARG A 127 -5.49 -3.81 1.81
C ARG A 127 -4.77 -4.10 3.12
N THR A 128 -4.73 -3.10 4.01
CA THR A 128 -4.22 -3.26 5.36
C THR A 128 -5.27 -2.80 6.39
N SER A 129 -5.24 -3.30 7.62
CA SER A 129 -6.03 -2.75 8.72
C SER A 129 -5.43 -1.46 9.29
N ALA A 130 -6.19 -0.77 10.15
CA ALA A 130 -5.72 0.38 10.90
C ALA A 130 -4.75 0.03 12.04
N ASN A 131 -4.78 -1.23 12.51
CA ASN A 131 -4.06 -1.70 13.69
C ASN A 131 -3.16 -2.90 13.39
N PRO A 132 -2.03 -3.07 14.11
CA PRO A 132 -1.22 -4.28 14.01
C PRO A 132 -2.07 -5.56 14.17
N PRO A 133 -1.81 -6.62 13.40
CA PRO A 133 -0.62 -6.80 12.58
C PRO A 133 -0.66 -6.16 11.16
N TYR A 134 -1.60 -5.25 10.90
CA TYR A 134 -1.82 -4.50 9.65
C TYR A 134 -2.17 -5.34 8.42
N CYS A 135 -1.63 -6.55 8.22
CA CYS A 135 -2.10 -7.41 7.15
C CYS A 135 -3.54 -7.85 7.41
N LEU A 136 -4.25 -8.19 6.33
CA LEU A 136 -5.53 -8.87 6.39
C LEU A 136 -5.29 -10.31 5.94
N GLN A 137 -5.64 -11.29 6.80
CA GLN A 137 -5.34 -12.71 6.55
C GLN A 137 -6.03 -13.27 5.29
N ASP A 138 -7.09 -12.62 4.83
CA ASP A 138 -7.90 -13.14 3.72
C ASP A 138 -7.53 -12.54 2.36
N GLY A 139 -6.59 -11.58 2.31
CA GLY A 139 -6.03 -10.99 1.07
C GLY A 139 -7.01 -10.27 0.13
N TYR A 140 -8.30 -10.57 0.19
CA TYR A 140 -9.31 -10.17 -0.77
C TYR A 140 -10.70 -10.56 -0.23
N GLU A 141 -11.45 -9.57 0.27
CA GLU A 141 -12.91 -9.64 0.36
C GLU A 141 -13.44 -8.48 -0.50
N PRO A 142 -13.99 -8.74 -1.68
CA PRO A 142 -14.54 -7.69 -2.52
C PRO A 142 -15.70 -7.03 -1.76
N SER A 143 -15.73 -5.70 -1.78
CA SER A 143 -16.79 -4.89 -1.18
C SER A 143 -18.01 -4.79 -2.08
#